data_AF-A0A7K2VSU8-F1
#
_entry.id   AF-A0A7K2VSU8-F1
#
_cell.length_a   1.000
_cell.length_b   1.000
_cell.length_c   1.000
_cell.angle_alpha   90.00
_cell.angle_beta   90.00
_cell.angle_gamma   90.00
#
_symmetry.space_group_name_H-M   'P 1'
#
loop_
_entity.id
_entity.type
_entity.pdbx_description
1 polymer ?
#
loop_
_entity_poly.entity_id
_entity_poly.type
_entity_poly.pdbx_seq_one_letter_code
_entity_poly.pdbx_strand_id
1 'polypeptide(L)'
;AADALRAAGTARATTSMEMATGGTRVTIRGRGVYDFRRRLGELTVVLPADPTGTPEHRPITELLAPGALFMKNRGAGVPADKWVRMEAATASDGNLVTGGATDPYAAAEVLRGTRTAAYVGRTSVGGTAVRHYRGTADLAGAARAASADNRASLAAAAKGFATAEVPFDAYLDDKGRIRKLRQRFSFVNGAQAAAVAVASTTLLHAFGTAVDVTLPREADIYAGRLAEGQGAPAD
;
A
#
# COMPACT_ATOMS: atom_id res chain seq x y z
N ALA A 1 -3.52 -15.31 7.23
CA ALA A 1 -3.61 -13.88 7.59
C ALA A 1 -4.62 -13.12 6.71
N ALA A 2 -4.43 -13.07 5.38
CA ALA A 2 -5.40 -12.44 4.46
C ALA A 2 -6.83 -12.99 4.63
N ASP A 3 -7.00 -14.32 4.74
CA ASP A 3 -8.31 -14.93 4.98
C ASP A 3 -8.94 -14.51 6.32
N ALA A 4 -8.13 -14.30 7.35
CA ALA A 4 -8.59 -13.81 8.65
C ALA A 4 -9.06 -12.34 8.58
N LEU A 5 -8.43 -11.51 7.73
CA LEU A 5 -8.91 -10.15 7.46
C LEU A 5 -10.26 -10.17 6.72
N ARG A 6 -10.40 -11.01 5.70
CA ARG A 6 -11.66 -11.20 4.98
C ARG A 6 -12.79 -11.66 5.91
N ALA A 7 -12.49 -12.60 6.82
CA ALA A 7 -13.43 -13.03 7.85
C ALA A 7 -13.81 -11.88 8.81
N ALA A 8 -12.83 -11.08 9.23
CA ALA A 8 -13.03 -9.92 10.10
C ALA A 8 -13.88 -8.80 9.49
N GLY A 9 -14.00 -8.75 8.16
CA GLY A 9 -14.87 -7.78 7.47
C GLY A 9 -14.16 -6.46 7.24
N THR A 10 -14.26 -5.54 8.19
CA THR A 10 -13.79 -4.16 8.03
C THR A 10 -12.83 -3.74 9.14
N ALA A 11 -12.01 -2.71 8.88
CA ALA A 11 -11.14 -2.11 9.88
C ALA A 11 -10.77 -0.66 9.54
N ARG A 12 -10.23 0.05 10.53
CA ARG A 12 -9.41 1.25 10.27
C ARG A 12 -7.99 0.82 9.92
N ALA A 13 -7.40 1.55 8.97
CA ALA A 13 -6.04 1.34 8.51
C ALA A 13 -5.20 2.61 8.70
N THR A 14 -3.94 2.42 9.07
CA THR A 14 -2.90 3.45 8.99
C THR A 14 -1.71 2.85 8.26
N THR A 15 -1.19 3.58 7.28
CA THR A 15 -0.06 3.17 6.47
C THR A 15 1.06 4.20 6.62
N SER A 16 2.29 3.73 6.56
CA SER A 16 3.47 4.57 6.47
C SER A 16 4.41 3.92 5.47
N MET A 17 4.86 4.70 4.50
CA MET A 17 5.81 4.27 3.51
C MET A 17 7.02 5.19 3.56
N GLU A 18 8.17 4.60 3.80
CA GLU A 18 9.43 5.31 3.86
C GLU A 18 10.28 4.90 2.66
N MET A 19 10.66 5.89 1.85
CA MET A 19 11.56 5.72 0.70
C MET A 19 12.90 6.36 1.05
N ALA A 20 13.99 5.66 0.75
CA ALA A 20 15.34 6.20 0.87
C ALA A 20 16.08 6.08 -0.47
N THR A 21 16.51 7.22 -1.01
CA THR A 21 17.35 7.32 -2.20
C THR A 21 18.38 8.43 -2.02
N GLY A 22 19.63 8.20 -2.44
CA GLY A 22 20.66 9.27 -2.51
C GLY A 22 20.99 10.04 -1.22
N GLY A 23 20.59 9.54 -0.04
CA GLY A 23 20.73 10.26 1.24
C GLY A 23 19.45 10.98 1.73
N THR A 24 18.45 11.11 0.87
CA THR A 24 17.14 11.69 1.19
C THR A 24 16.17 10.62 1.68
N ARG A 25 15.41 10.92 2.73
CA ARG A 25 14.38 10.02 3.30
C ARG A 25 13.02 10.70 3.28
N VAL A 26 12.09 10.13 2.54
CA VAL A 26 10.72 10.64 2.35
C VAL A 26 9.76 9.67 3.03
N THR A 27 8.88 10.18 3.90
CA THR A 27 7.85 9.36 4.54
C THR A 27 6.47 9.85 4.17
N ILE A 28 5.72 8.99 3.49
CA ILE A 28 4.32 9.21 3.13
C ILE A 28 3.45 8.46 4.15
N ARG A 29 2.35 9.08 4.58
CA ARG A 29 1.44 8.49 5.57
C ARG A 29 0.02 8.47 5.05
N GLY A 30 -0.64 7.33 5.17
CA GLY A 30 -2.06 7.15 4.87
C GLY A 30 -2.86 6.78 6.10
N ARG A 31 -4.12 7.20 6.16
CA ARG A 31 -5.07 6.73 7.18
C ARG A 31 -6.48 6.67 6.62
N GLY A 32 -7.28 5.71 7.07
CA GLY A 32 -8.66 5.62 6.66
C GLY A 32 -9.32 4.30 7.05
N VAL A 33 -10.18 3.79 6.18
CA VAL A 33 -11.02 2.62 6.43
C VAL A 33 -10.97 1.65 5.25
N TYR A 34 -11.19 0.36 5.53
CA TYR A 34 -11.12 -0.68 4.51
C TYR A 34 -12.09 -1.82 4.80
N ASP A 35 -12.78 -2.29 3.77
CA ASP A 35 -13.62 -3.49 3.73
C ASP A 35 -12.89 -4.60 2.98
N PHE A 36 -12.42 -5.61 3.71
CA PHE A 36 -11.67 -6.75 3.18
C PHE A 36 -12.54 -7.75 2.41
N ARG A 37 -13.86 -7.74 2.60
CA ARG A 37 -14.79 -8.61 1.85
C ARG A 37 -15.01 -8.04 0.46
N ARG A 38 -15.28 -6.74 0.39
CA ARG A 38 -15.51 -6.00 -0.86
C ARG A 38 -14.20 -5.55 -1.53
N ARG A 39 -13.07 -5.57 -0.80
CA ARG A 39 -11.77 -5.02 -1.22
C ARG A 39 -11.90 -3.55 -1.62
N LEU A 40 -12.64 -2.80 -0.81
CA LEU A 40 -12.90 -1.38 -0.99
C LEU A 40 -12.40 -0.61 0.21
N GLY A 41 -11.68 0.48 -0.03
CA GLY A 41 -11.20 1.34 1.04
C GLY A 41 -11.07 2.78 0.61
N GLU A 42 -11.07 3.66 1.60
CA GLU A 42 -10.74 5.08 1.43
C GLU A 42 -9.61 5.42 2.38
N LEU A 43 -8.52 5.97 1.84
CA LEU A 43 -7.39 6.48 2.62
C LEU A 43 -7.15 7.95 2.29
N THR A 44 -6.93 8.76 3.33
CA THR A 44 -6.34 10.09 3.19
C THR A 44 -4.83 9.96 3.31
N VAL A 45 -4.11 10.38 2.26
CA VAL A 45 -2.65 10.32 2.15
C VAL A 45 -2.06 11.71 2.26
N VAL A 46 -1.06 11.85 3.11
CA VAL A 46 -0.31 13.08 3.35
C VAL A 46 1.11 12.88 2.87
N LEU A 47 1.50 13.69 1.89
CA LEU A 47 2.87 13.78 1.39
C LEU A 47 3.72 14.62 2.37
N PRO A 48 5.03 14.35 2.50
CA PRO A 48 5.90 15.20 3.29
C PRO A 48 5.97 16.62 2.71
N ALA A 49 6.28 17.59 3.56
CA ALA A 49 6.53 18.96 3.13
C ALA A 49 7.82 19.02 2.29
N ASP A 50 7.87 19.96 1.35
CA ASP A 50 9.09 20.32 0.64
C ASP A 50 10.15 20.84 1.64
N PRO A 51 11.48 20.70 1.39
CA PRO A 51 12.55 21.34 2.16
C PRO A 51 12.35 22.81 2.55
N THR A 52 11.53 23.58 1.83
CA THR A 52 11.16 24.96 2.19
C THR A 52 10.13 25.08 3.33
N GLY A 53 9.56 23.96 3.79
CA GLY A 53 8.66 23.86 4.95
C GLY A 53 7.19 24.13 4.65
N THR A 54 6.83 24.52 3.42
CA THR A 54 5.43 24.71 3.01
C THR A 54 4.79 23.38 2.59
N PRO A 55 3.63 22.98 3.17
CA PRO A 55 2.85 21.87 2.64
C PRO A 55 2.24 22.30 1.30
N GLU A 56 2.93 21.98 0.20
CA GLU A 56 2.50 22.37 -1.15
C GLU A 56 1.27 21.58 -1.62
N HIS A 57 0.99 20.42 -1.01
CA HIS A 57 -0.03 19.49 -1.47
C HIS A 57 -1.18 19.34 -0.48
N ARG A 58 -2.40 19.56 -0.97
CA ARG A 58 -3.62 19.13 -0.26
C ARG A 58 -3.52 17.61 -0.02
N PRO A 59 -4.06 17.08 1.09
CA PRO A 59 -4.13 15.64 1.28
C PRO A 59 -4.79 14.95 0.08
N ILE A 60 -4.16 13.88 -0.38
CA ILE A 60 -4.66 13.05 -1.47
C ILE A 60 -5.73 12.13 -0.89
N THR A 61 -6.87 12.03 -1.55
CA THR A 61 -7.88 11.02 -1.21
C THR A 61 -7.73 9.86 -2.17
N GLU A 62 -7.51 8.67 -1.62
CA GLU A 62 -7.36 7.43 -2.36
C GLU A 62 -8.56 6.53 -2.13
N LEU A 63 -9.20 6.09 -3.22
CA LEU A 63 -10.17 5.00 -3.18
C LEU A 63 -9.53 3.76 -3.78
N LEU A 64 -9.40 2.73 -2.94
CA LEU A 64 -8.86 1.43 -3.30
C LEU A 64 -10.02 0.54 -3.73
N ALA A 65 -9.87 -0.10 -4.89
CA ALA A 65 -10.84 -1.02 -5.44
C ALA A 65 -10.14 -2.23 -6.06
N PRO A 66 -10.84 -3.35 -6.29
CA PRO A 66 -10.30 -4.48 -7.03
C PRO A 66 -9.63 -4.05 -8.34
N GLY A 67 -8.31 -4.22 -8.43
CA GLY A 67 -7.52 -3.91 -9.63
C GLY A 67 -7.30 -2.43 -9.95
N ALA A 68 -7.88 -1.48 -9.20
CA ALA A 68 -7.82 -0.06 -9.53
C ALA A 68 -7.62 0.84 -8.29
N LEU A 69 -6.91 1.94 -8.50
CA LEU A 69 -6.72 3.03 -7.55
C LEU A 69 -7.32 4.30 -8.14
N PHE A 70 -8.16 4.99 -7.37
CA PHE A 70 -8.67 6.31 -7.71
C PHE A 70 -8.07 7.34 -6.77
N MET A 71 -7.53 8.44 -7.30
CA MET A 71 -6.89 9.49 -6.51
C MET A 71 -7.51 10.85 -6.80
N LYS A 72 -7.80 11.61 -5.75
CA LYS A 72 -8.21 13.02 -5.82
C LYS A 72 -7.16 13.90 -5.18
N ASN A 73 -7.02 15.13 -5.69
CA ASN A 73 -6.01 16.11 -5.25
C ASN A 73 -4.56 15.66 -5.47
N ARG A 74 -4.28 14.79 -6.45
CA ARG A 74 -2.92 14.31 -6.75
C ARG A 74 -1.98 15.40 -7.28
N GLY A 75 -2.49 16.55 -7.73
CA GLY A 75 -1.70 17.59 -8.40
C GLY A 75 -1.51 17.30 -9.89
N ALA A 76 -0.38 17.72 -10.46
CA ALA A 76 0.05 17.42 -11.83
C ALA A 76 -0.95 17.81 -12.95
N GLY A 77 -1.63 18.96 -12.79
CA GLY A 77 -2.55 19.50 -13.80
C GLY A 77 -3.96 18.88 -13.78
N VAL A 78 -4.28 18.03 -12.80
CA VAL A 78 -5.61 17.46 -12.64
C VAL A 78 -6.54 18.46 -11.95
N PRO A 79 -7.71 18.80 -12.53
CA PRO A 79 -8.70 19.66 -11.88
C PRO A 79 -9.13 19.10 -10.52
N ALA A 80 -9.33 19.98 -9.53
CA ALA A 80 -9.60 19.58 -8.14
C ALA A 80 -10.92 18.80 -7.95
N ASP A 81 -11.87 18.92 -8.88
CA ASP A 81 -13.13 18.17 -8.89
C ASP A 81 -12.98 16.77 -9.51
N LYS A 82 -11.88 16.50 -10.23
CA LYS A 82 -11.67 15.25 -10.96
C LYS A 82 -10.86 14.22 -10.18
N TRP A 83 -11.08 12.97 -10.55
CA TRP A 83 -10.36 11.79 -10.07
C TRP A 83 -9.39 11.30 -11.14
N VAL A 84 -8.20 10.88 -10.72
CA VAL A 84 -7.31 10.07 -11.54
C VAL A 84 -7.63 8.62 -11.27
N ARG A 85 -7.85 7.83 -12.33
CA ARG A 85 -7.94 6.36 -12.23
C ARG A 85 -6.62 5.75 -12.72
N MET A 86 -6.13 4.77 -11.99
CA MET A 86 -4.95 3.99 -12.38
C MET A 86 -5.26 2.50 -12.19
N GLU A 87 -4.93 1.69 -13.19
CA GLU A 87 -4.98 0.25 -13.07
C GLU A 87 -3.76 -0.23 -12.27
N ALA A 88 -3.99 -0.98 -11.19
CA ALA A 88 -2.90 -1.40 -10.29
C ALA A 88 -1.88 -2.29 -11.02
N ALA A 89 -2.34 -3.12 -11.96
CA ALA A 89 -1.47 -4.01 -12.72
C ALA A 89 -0.61 -3.30 -13.79
N THR A 90 -0.92 -2.05 -14.14
CA THR A 90 -0.07 -1.26 -15.06
C THR A 90 1.04 -0.51 -14.32
N ALA A 91 0.91 -0.36 -13.00
CA ALA A 91 1.98 0.17 -12.17
C ALA A 91 3.07 -0.89 -12.01
N SER A 92 4.34 -0.52 -12.17
CA SER A 92 5.48 -1.45 -12.09
C SER A 92 5.56 -2.16 -10.74
N ASP A 93 5.07 -1.51 -9.69
CA ASP A 93 5.06 -2.00 -8.31
C ASP A 93 3.75 -2.72 -7.92
N GLY A 94 2.80 -2.86 -8.84
CA GLY A 94 1.49 -3.44 -8.55
C GLY A 94 0.65 -2.62 -7.56
N ASN A 95 0.91 -1.31 -7.43
CA ASN A 95 0.30 -0.43 -6.43
C ASN A 95 0.62 -0.81 -4.96
N LEU A 96 1.78 -1.43 -4.70
CA LEU A 96 2.25 -1.63 -3.33
C LEU A 96 2.86 -0.35 -2.73
N VAL A 97 3.17 0.62 -3.58
CA VAL A 97 3.95 1.84 -3.31
C VAL A 97 3.38 3.07 -4.07
N THR A 98 2.98 2.95 -5.34
CA THR A 98 2.69 4.04 -6.28
C THR A 98 1.56 5.01 -5.86
N GLY A 99 0.64 4.60 -4.97
CA GLY A 99 -0.37 5.50 -4.38
C GLY A 99 0.15 6.39 -3.24
N GLY A 100 1.29 6.06 -2.62
CA GLY A 100 1.74 6.73 -1.39
C GLY A 100 1.21 6.05 -0.13
N ALA A 101 0.09 5.34 -0.20
CA ALA A 101 -0.30 4.34 0.78
C ALA A 101 -0.36 2.94 0.16
N THR A 102 0.13 1.94 0.91
CA THR A 102 0.01 0.54 0.51
C THR A 102 -1.43 0.05 0.71
N ASP A 103 -2.03 -0.61 -0.29
CA ASP A 103 -3.30 -1.33 -0.12
C ASP A 103 -3.17 -2.36 1.02
N PRO A 104 -3.95 -2.24 2.12
CA PRO A 104 -3.81 -3.12 3.28
C PRO A 104 -4.09 -4.61 3.00
N TYR A 105 -4.99 -4.91 2.04
CA TYR A 105 -5.30 -6.28 1.68
C TYR A 105 -4.23 -6.85 0.73
N ALA A 106 -3.77 -6.08 -0.26
CA ALA A 106 -2.66 -6.50 -1.12
C ALA A 106 -1.39 -6.78 -0.30
N ALA A 107 -1.06 -5.93 0.67
CA ALA A 107 0.03 -6.15 1.63
C ALA A 107 -0.11 -7.48 2.38
N ALA A 108 -1.32 -7.80 2.82
CA ALA A 108 -1.62 -9.08 3.47
C ALA A 108 -1.51 -10.27 2.52
N GLU A 109 -1.84 -10.10 1.23
CA GLU A 109 -1.73 -11.15 0.22
C GLU A 109 -0.28 -11.47 -0.17
N VAL A 110 0.66 -10.54 -0.02
CA VAL A 110 2.10 -10.84 -0.12
C VAL A 110 2.51 -11.96 0.84
N LEU A 111 1.91 -12.03 2.05
CA LEU A 111 2.17 -13.13 3.00
C LEU A 111 1.68 -14.50 2.52
N ARG A 112 0.89 -14.59 1.45
CA ARG A 112 0.58 -15.89 0.83
C ARG A 112 1.81 -16.49 0.14
N GLY A 113 2.80 -15.68 -0.20
CA GLY A 113 4.09 -16.10 -0.76
C GLY A 113 5.15 -16.43 0.29
N THR A 114 4.81 -16.54 1.57
CA THR A 114 5.77 -16.80 2.65
C THR A 114 6.62 -18.04 2.37
N ARG A 115 7.95 -17.86 2.40
CA ARG A 115 8.97 -18.90 2.30
C ARG A 115 9.50 -19.32 3.66
N THR A 116 9.71 -18.32 4.53
CA THR A 116 10.15 -18.52 5.90
C THR A 116 9.29 -17.69 6.84
N ALA A 117 9.02 -18.21 8.04
CA ALA A 117 8.34 -17.47 9.10
C ALA A 117 8.80 -18.01 10.46
N ALA A 118 9.77 -17.35 11.06
CA ALA A 118 10.24 -17.64 12.41
C ALA A 118 9.36 -16.90 13.42
N TYR A 119 8.88 -17.62 14.43
CA TYR A 119 8.25 -16.99 15.59
C TYR A 119 9.30 -16.29 16.43
N VAL A 120 9.10 -15.00 16.69
CA VAL A 120 10.03 -14.16 17.44
C VAL A 120 9.62 -14.06 18.90
N GLY A 121 8.32 -13.97 19.17
CA GLY A 121 7.82 -13.85 20.54
C GLY A 121 6.43 -13.24 20.64
N ARG A 122 5.96 -13.07 21.88
CA ARG A 122 4.74 -12.33 22.20
C ARG A 122 5.08 -10.88 22.52
N THR A 123 4.23 -9.96 22.11
CA THR A 123 4.32 -8.54 22.45
C THR A 123 2.93 -7.89 22.37
N SER A 124 2.86 -6.55 22.35
CA SER A 124 1.61 -5.82 22.13
C SER A 124 1.73 -4.78 21.00
N VAL A 125 0.63 -4.54 20.30
CA VAL A 125 0.48 -3.46 19.31
C VAL A 125 -0.82 -2.73 19.63
N GLY A 126 -0.72 -1.45 19.98
CA GLY A 126 -1.89 -0.64 20.36
C GLY A 126 -2.70 -1.28 21.49
N GLY A 127 -2.03 -1.77 22.54
CA GLY A 127 -2.64 -2.47 23.68
C GLY A 127 -3.17 -3.87 23.39
N THR A 128 -3.12 -4.37 22.16
CA THR A 128 -3.54 -5.74 21.83
C THR A 128 -2.36 -6.69 21.86
N ALA A 129 -2.48 -7.80 22.60
CA ALA A 129 -1.51 -8.89 22.55
C ALA A 129 -1.40 -9.47 21.13
N VAL A 130 -0.16 -9.73 20.70
CA VAL A 130 0.16 -10.27 19.38
C VAL A 130 1.29 -11.28 19.45
N ARG A 131 1.30 -12.20 18.49
CA ARG A 131 2.47 -13.02 18.13
C ARG A 131 3.23 -12.34 17.00
N HIS A 132 4.52 -12.14 17.20
CA HIS A 132 5.43 -11.57 16.20
C HIS A 132 6.13 -12.69 15.43
N TYR A 133 6.06 -12.60 14.10
CA TYR A 133 6.79 -13.44 13.17
C TYR A 133 7.70 -12.59 12.30
N ARG A 134 8.89 -13.11 11.99
CA ARG A 134 9.82 -12.53 11.03
C ARG A 134 10.09 -13.55 9.92
N GLY A 135 10.14 -13.09 8.69
CA GLY A 135 10.33 -14.01 7.58
C GLY A 135 10.55 -13.33 6.24
N THR A 136 10.51 -14.14 5.19
CA THR A 136 10.59 -13.72 3.80
C THR A 136 9.42 -14.27 3.01
N ALA A 137 8.88 -13.47 2.10
CA ALA A 137 7.87 -13.88 1.13
C ALA A 137 8.41 -13.70 -0.30
N ASP A 138 7.88 -14.47 -1.24
CA ASP A 138 8.19 -14.37 -2.67
C ASP A 138 6.97 -13.82 -3.41
N LEU A 139 7.12 -12.69 -4.10
CA LEU A 139 6.01 -12.02 -4.81
C LEU A 139 5.42 -12.88 -5.93
N ALA A 140 6.24 -13.65 -6.65
CA ALA A 140 5.74 -14.55 -7.68
C ALA A 140 4.87 -15.68 -7.06
N GLY A 141 5.31 -16.23 -5.93
CA GLY A 141 4.52 -17.15 -5.12
C GLY A 141 3.23 -16.53 -4.59
N ALA A 142 3.31 -15.31 -4.07
CA ALA A 142 2.14 -14.57 -3.59
C ALA A 142 1.13 -14.35 -4.72
N ALA A 143 1.57 -13.92 -5.91
CA ALA A 143 0.71 -13.71 -7.06
C ALA A 143 -0.06 -14.98 -7.46
N ARG A 144 0.61 -16.14 -7.50
CA ARG A 144 -0.05 -17.43 -7.80
C ARG A 144 -1.13 -17.80 -6.78
N ALA A 145 -0.89 -17.51 -5.50
CA ALA A 145 -1.78 -17.85 -4.40
C ALA A 145 -2.83 -16.75 -4.09
N ALA A 146 -2.73 -15.58 -4.71
CA ALA A 146 -3.58 -14.44 -4.44
C ALA A 146 -5.01 -14.61 -4.98
N SER A 147 -5.90 -13.80 -4.42
CA SER A 147 -7.23 -13.56 -4.99
C SER A 147 -7.14 -13.13 -6.45
N ALA A 148 -8.19 -13.42 -7.24
CA ALA A 148 -8.20 -13.14 -8.68
C ALA A 148 -7.89 -11.67 -8.99
N ASP A 149 -8.43 -10.75 -8.20
CA ASP A 149 -8.30 -9.30 -8.42
C ASP A 149 -6.88 -8.79 -8.14
N ASN A 150 -6.15 -9.39 -7.19
CA ASN A 150 -4.79 -8.96 -6.85
C ASN A 150 -3.70 -9.75 -7.58
N ARG A 151 -4.03 -10.86 -8.24
CA ARG A 151 -3.06 -11.71 -8.94
C ARG A 151 -2.25 -10.92 -9.96
N ALA A 152 -2.92 -10.13 -10.80
CA ALA A 152 -2.27 -9.35 -11.85
C ALA A 152 -1.35 -8.27 -11.25
N SER A 153 -1.83 -7.54 -10.25
CA SER A 153 -1.06 -6.52 -9.54
C SER A 153 0.19 -7.09 -8.87
N LEU A 154 0.07 -8.20 -8.12
CA LEU A 154 1.24 -8.84 -7.49
C LEU A 154 2.20 -9.45 -8.52
N ALA A 155 1.69 -9.93 -9.66
CA ALA A 155 2.55 -10.39 -10.75
C ALA A 155 3.30 -9.23 -11.43
N ALA A 156 2.70 -8.05 -11.55
CA ALA A 156 3.37 -6.84 -12.02
C ALA A 156 4.47 -6.42 -11.02
N ALA A 157 4.14 -6.36 -9.72
CA ALA A 157 5.08 -6.08 -8.65
C ALA A 157 6.31 -7.02 -8.68
N ALA A 158 6.08 -8.33 -8.85
CA ALA A 158 7.16 -9.32 -8.94
C ALA A 158 8.15 -9.05 -10.09
N LYS A 159 7.73 -8.33 -11.13
CA LYS A 159 8.57 -7.94 -12.28
C LYS A 159 9.23 -6.58 -12.10
N GLY A 160 8.57 -5.64 -11.43
CA GLY A 160 9.07 -4.26 -11.30
C GLY A 160 9.98 -4.01 -10.11
N PHE A 161 9.93 -4.83 -9.06
CA PHE A 161 10.91 -4.76 -7.97
C PHE A 161 12.26 -5.35 -8.39
N ALA A 162 13.34 -4.80 -7.81
CA ALA A 162 14.71 -5.29 -7.97
C ALA A 162 14.88 -6.76 -7.54
N THR A 163 14.06 -7.19 -6.58
CA THR A 163 13.96 -8.57 -6.14
C THR A 163 12.50 -8.93 -5.84
N ALA A 164 12.13 -10.18 -6.13
CA ALA A 164 10.84 -10.72 -5.75
C ALA A 164 10.75 -11.12 -4.26
N GLU A 165 11.88 -11.18 -3.56
CA GLU A 165 11.92 -11.49 -2.13
C GLU A 165 11.56 -10.26 -1.29
N VAL A 166 10.60 -10.44 -0.38
CA VAL A 166 10.07 -9.41 0.51
C VAL A 166 10.28 -9.84 1.96
N PRO A 167 11.33 -9.33 2.63
CA PRO A 167 11.47 -9.46 4.07
C PRO A 167 10.30 -8.80 4.80
N PHE A 168 9.77 -9.45 5.83
CA PHE A 168 8.64 -8.93 6.60
C PHE A 168 8.74 -9.20 8.11
N ASP A 169 8.06 -8.33 8.87
CA ASP A 169 7.63 -8.60 10.25
C ASP A 169 6.10 -8.56 10.30
N ALA A 170 5.47 -9.65 10.75
CA ALA A 170 4.02 -9.76 10.90
C ALA A 170 3.63 -9.90 12.37
N TYR A 171 2.68 -9.09 12.82
CA TYR A 171 2.17 -9.08 14.19
C TYR A 171 0.70 -9.47 14.15
N LEU A 172 0.41 -10.70 14.57
CA LEU A 172 -0.91 -11.31 14.47
C LEU A 172 -1.57 -11.37 15.84
N ASP A 173 -2.83 -10.97 15.94
CA ASP A 173 -3.61 -11.20 17.15
C ASP A 173 -4.05 -12.66 17.29
N ASP A 174 -4.73 -12.98 18.39
CA ASP A 174 -5.17 -14.36 18.68
C ASP A 174 -6.19 -14.90 17.66
N LYS A 175 -6.86 -14.03 16.90
CA LYS A 175 -7.74 -14.42 15.79
C LYS A 175 -6.99 -14.58 14.46
N GLY A 176 -5.66 -14.45 14.47
CA GLY A 176 -4.82 -14.51 13.27
C GLY A 176 -4.93 -13.27 12.38
N ARG A 177 -5.56 -12.18 12.86
CA ARG A 177 -5.67 -10.92 12.13
C ARG A 177 -4.39 -10.14 12.26
N ILE A 178 -3.97 -9.52 11.16
CA ILE A 178 -2.83 -8.61 11.15
C ILE A 178 -3.20 -7.39 12.01
N ARG A 179 -2.36 -7.04 12.98
CA ARG A 179 -2.42 -5.78 13.74
C ARG A 179 -1.34 -4.81 13.29
N LYS A 180 -0.19 -5.35 12.89
CA LYS A 180 0.91 -4.63 12.25
C LYS A 180 1.56 -5.54 11.22
N LEU A 181 1.89 -4.99 10.06
CA LEU A 181 2.70 -5.64 9.04
C LEU A 181 3.77 -4.66 8.59
N ARG A 182 5.03 -5.09 8.59
CA ARG A 182 6.14 -4.33 8.02
C ARG A 182 6.72 -5.14 6.88
N GLN A 183 6.95 -4.49 5.74
CA GLN A 183 7.51 -5.10 4.54
C GLN A 183 8.60 -4.22 3.98
N ARG A 184 9.64 -4.84 3.42
CA ARG A 184 10.73 -4.15 2.77
C ARG A 184 10.75 -4.54 1.30
N PHE A 185 10.80 -3.53 0.44
CA PHE A 185 10.90 -3.68 -1.00
C PHE A 185 12.10 -2.90 -1.53
N SER A 186 12.50 -3.18 -2.75
CA SER A 186 13.62 -2.51 -3.42
C SER A 186 13.27 -2.29 -4.89
N PHE A 187 13.29 -1.05 -5.36
CA PHE A 187 13.00 -0.69 -6.76
C PHE A 187 14.27 -0.48 -7.56
N VAL A 188 14.25 -0.85 -8.83
CA VAL A 188 15.15 -0.28 -9.84
C VAL A 188 14.32 0.72 -10.64
N ASN A 189 14.57 2.01 -10.49
CA ASN A 189 13.95 3.02 -11.35
C ASN A 189 14.84 3.17 -12.59
N GLY A 190 14.30 3.01 -13.80
CA GLY A 190 15.08 2.98 -15.05
C GLY A 190 15.94 4.24 -15.32
N ALA A 191 15.71 5.33 -14.58
CA ALA A 191 16.48 6.58 -14.66
C ALA A 191 17.67 6.66 -13.67
N GLN A 192 17.71 5.84 -12.61
CA GLN A 192 18.77 5.86 -11.59
C GLN A 192 19.37 4.45 -11.44
N ALA A 193 20.70 4.35 -11.50
CA ALA A 193 21.41 3.07 -11.39
C ALA A 193 21.32 2.42 -10.00
N ALA A 194 20.90 3.17 -8.97
CA ALA A 194 20.83 2.70 -7.60
C ALA A 194 19.40 2.28 -7.21
N ALA A 195 19.30 1.15 -6.50
CA ALA A 195 18.02 0.65 -6.06
C ALA A 195 17.44 1.51 -4.92
N VAL A 196 16.15 1.86 -5.01
CA VAL A 196 15.44 2.63 -3.98
C VAL A 196 14.87 1.67 -2.94
N ALA A 197 15.34 1.80 -1.70
CA ALA A 197 14.85 1.00 -0.59
C ALA A 197 13.53 1.56 -0.06
N VAL A 198 12.52 0.70 0.07
CA VAL A 198 11.19 1.09 0.57
C VAL A 198 10.81 0.24 1.77
N ALA A 199 10.47 0.90 2.87
CA ALA A 199 9.91 0.27 4.06
C ALA A 199 8.43 0.67 4.19
N SER A 200 7.54 -0.31 3.99
CA SER A 200 6.10 -0.15 4.21
C SER A 200 5.71 -0.68 5.58
N THR A 201 4.84 0.04 6.28
CA THR A 201 4.19 -0.39 7.53
C THR A 201 2.69 -0.18 7.42
N THR A 202 1.92 -1.24 7.66
CA THR A 202 0.45 -1.20 7.77
C THR A 202 0.04 -1.54 9.20
N LEU A 203 -0.82 -0.72 9.80
CA LEU A 203 -1.45 -0.92 11.10
C LEU A 203 -2.96 -1.07 10.92
N LEU A 204 -3.52 -2.13 11.50
CA LEU A 204 -4.96 -2.41 11.45
C LEU A 204 -5.55 -2.46 12.85
N HIS A 205 -6.64 -1.73 13.03
CA HIS A 205 -7.30 -1.55 14.32
C HIS A 205 -8.79 -1.25 14.12
N ALA A 206 -9.54 -1.15 15.23
CA ALA A 206 -10.98 -0.87 15.20
C ALA A 206 -11.75 -1.75 14.21
N PHE A 207 -11.50 -3.07 14.26
CA PHE A 207 -12.20 -4.04 13.41
C PHE A 207 -13.72 -3.95 13.63
N GLY A 208 -14.50 -4.04 12.55
CA GLY A 208 -15.94 -3.85 12.55
C GLY A 208 -16.40 -2.41 12.34
N THR A 209 -15.49 -1.45 12.15
CA THR A 209 -15.84 -0.07 11.77
C THR A 209 -16.61 -0.07 10.44
N ALA A 210 -17.71 0.67 10.35
CA ALA A 210 -18.48 0.79 9.11
C ALA A 210 -17.61 1.40 7.98
N VAL A 211 -17.78 0.89 6.77
CA VAL A 211 -17.08 1.36 5.56
C VAL A 211 -18.14 1.72 4.55
N ASP A 212 -18.18 3.00 4.19
CA ASP A 212 -19.01 3.51 3.11
C ASP A 212 -18.09 4.20 2.11
N VAL A 213 -17.91 3.57 0.96
CA VAL A 213 -17.03 4.03 -0.11
C VAL A 213 -17.81 3.99 -1.40
N THR A 214 -17.93 5.15 -2.04
CA THR A 214 -18.57 5.30 -3.34
C THR A 214 -17.50 5.64 -4.38
N LEU A 215 -17.37 4.78 -5.40
CA LEU A 215 -16.45 5.03 -6.50
C LEU A 215 -16.95 6.20 -7.38
N PRO A 216 -16.05 6.99 -7.99
CA PRO A 216 -16.43 8.12 -8.82
C PRO A 216 -17.21 7.67 -10.05
N ARG A 217 -18.08 8.55 -10.56
CA ARG A 217 -18.71 8.34 -11.86
C ARG A 217 -17.67 8.55 -12.95
N GLU A 218 -17.90 7.96 -14.12
CA GLU A 218 -17.00 8.10 -15.27
C GLU A 218 -16.77 9.58 -15.66
N ALA A 219 -17.81 10.40 -15.63
CA ALA A 219 -17.72 11.83 -15.91
C ALA A 219 -16.83 12.61 -14.92
N ASP A 220 -16.58 12.04 -13.73
CA ASP A 220 -15.72 12.62 -12.70
C ASP A 220 -14.26 12.16 -12.84
N ILE A 221 -13.97 11.25 -13.77
CA ILE A 221 -12.60 10.77 -14.05
C ILE A 221 -11.93 11.70 -15.06
N TYR A 222 -10.70 12.11 -14.76
CA TYR A 222 -9.86 12.90 -15.63
C TYR A 222 -9.37 12.06 -16.82
N ALA A 223 -9.70 12.49 -18.04
CA ALA A 223 -9.33 11.81 -19.29
C ALA A 223 -8.07 12.39 -19.96
N GLY A 224 -7.49 13.48 -19.43
CA GLY A 224 -6.30 14.10 -20.00
C GLY A 224 -5.01 13.35 -19.66
N ARG A 225 -3.90 13.70 -20.33
CA ARG A 225 -2.58 13.23 -19.91
C ARG A 225 -2.23 13.81 -18.55
N LEU A 226 -1.74 12.97 -17.66
CA LEU A 226 -1.02 13.41 -16.47
C LEU A 226 0.30 14.01 -16.94
N ALA A 227 0.71 15.16 -16.38
CA ALA A 227 2.07 15.64 -16.60
C ALA A 227 3.06 14.61 -16.05
N GLU A 228 3.93 14.07 -16.90
CA GLU A 228 5.01 13.19 -16.46
C GLU A 228 5.96 13.99 -15.56
N GLY A 229 6.20 13.52 -14.31
CA GLY A 229 7.34 14.01 -13.52
C GLY A 229 7.15 14.34 -12.04
N GLN A 230 5.98 14.15 -11.40
CA GLN A 230 5.82 14.53 -9.97
C GLN A 230 5.28 13.40 -9.07
N GLY A 231 5.74 12.16 -9.31
CA GLY A 231 5.49 11.01 -8.42
C GLY A 231 6.74 10.46 -7.74
N ALA A 232 7.93 10.93 -8.13
CA ALA A 232 9.17 10.70 -7.42
C ALA A 232 9.50 11.98 -6.64
N PRO A 233 10.02 11.89 -5.40
CA PRO A 233 10.55 13.08 -4.75
C PRO A 233 11.63 13.67 -5.67
N ALA A 234 11.51 14.96 -5.96
CA ALA A 234 12.56 15.71 -6.65
C ALA A 234 13.86 15.63 -5.80
N ASP A 235 14.99 15.60 -6.50
CA ASP A 235 16.34 15.45 -5.96
C ASP A 235 16.66 16.42 -4.79
#